data_AF-A0A932H611-F1
#
_entry.id   AF-A0A932H611-F1
#
_cell.length_a   1.000
_cell.length_b   1.000
_cell.length_c   1.000
_cell.angle_alpha   90.00
_cell.angle_beta   90.00
_cell.angle_gamma   90.00
#
_symmetry.space_group_name_H-M   'P 1'
#
loop_
_entity.id
_entity.type
_entity.pdbx_description
1 polymer ?
#
loop_
_entity_poly.entity_id
_entity_poly.type
_entity_poly.pdbx_seq_one_letter_code
_entity_poly.pdbx_strand_id
1 'polypeptide(L)'
;MFGGHALIDAGALDLGEGRRLEGSLVGILWGNNALFLGFAPVIVGLLMTSFGYSTLFWYMAVMNGLGSLVALMLPAFGRHKTS
;
A
#
# COMPACT_ATOMS: atom_id res chain seq x y z
N MET A 1 10.30 5.21 -7.03
CA MET A 1 9.19 5.56 -6.12
C MET A 1 9.81 5.82 -4.74
N PHE A 2 10.16 7.07 -4.40
CA PHE A 2 10.91 7.36 -3.16
C PHE A 2 10.17 8.30 -2.18
N GLY A 3 8.99 8.83 -2.54
CA GLY A 3 8.20 9.71 -1.66
C GLY A 3 7.02 9.05 -0.96
N GLY A 4 6.34 8.11 -1.63
CA GLY A 4 5.13 7.46 -1.09
C GLY A 4 5.41 6.54 0.10
N HIS A 5 6.52 5.80 0.06
CA HIS A 5 6.91 4.91 1.16
C HIS A 5 7.15 5.68 2.45
N ALA A 6 7.88 6.80 2.40
CA ALA A 6 8.16 7.61 3.58
C ALA A 6 6.88 8.20 4.22
N LEU A 7 5.90 8.61 3.41
CA LEU A 7 4.61 9.10 3.90
C LEU A 7 3.77 8.01 4.57
N ILE A 8 3.76 6.81 3.98
CA ILE A 8 3.00 5.67 4.52
C ILE A 8 3.69 5.12 5.78
N ASP A 9 5.01 5.04 5.79
CA ASP A 9 5.82 4.67 6.95
C ASP A 9 5.60 5.68 8.10
N ALA A 10 5.61 6.99 7.80
CA ALA A 10 5.33 8.03 8.79
C ALA A 10 3.91 7.92 9.37
N GLY A 11 2.91 7.61 8.55
CA GLY A 11 1.54 7.37 9.03
C GLY A 11 1.42 6.12 9.92
N ALA A 12 2.17 5.06 9.62
CA ALA A 12 2.21 3.87 10.46
C ALA A 12 2.86 4.14 11.84
N LEU A 13 3.88 4.99 11.87
CA LEU A 13 4.51 5.44 13.12
C LEU A 13 3.55 6.29 13.95
N ASP A 14 2.89 7.29 13.34
CA ASP A 14 1.92 8.17 14.01
C ASP A 14 0.74 7.37 14.61
N LEU A 15 0.27 6.33 13.91
CA LEU A 15 -0.79 5.45 14.42
C LEU A 15 -0.34 4.54 15.58
N GLY A 16 0.95 4.18 15.61
CA GLY A 16 1.54 3.32 16.64
C GLY A 16 2.05 4.06 17.87
N GLU A 17 2.23 5.39 17.75
CA GLU A 17 2.84 6.23 18.76
C GLU A 17 2.03 6.18 20.07
N GLY A 18 2.77 6.09 21.19
CA GLY A 18 2.18 5.99 22.53
C GLY A 18 1.54 4.63 22.85
N ARG A 19 1.47 3.71 21.88
CA ARG A 19 0.96 2.34 22.08
C ARG A 19 2.01 1.24 21.96
N ARG A 20 3.28 1.59 21.68
CA ARG A 20 4.41 0.65 21.45
C ARG A 20 4.13 -0.33 20.30
N LEU A 21 3.30 0.08 19.34
CA LEU A 21 2.90 -0.73 18.19
C LEU A 21 3.62 -0.32 16.90
N GLU A 22 4.53 0.66 16.96
CA GLU A 22 5.19 1.21 15.76
C GLU A 22 5.88 0.11 14.94
N GLY A 23 6.65 -0.76 15.62
CA GLY A 23 7.34 -1.87 14.96
C GLY A 23 6.40 -2.90 14.34
N SER A 24 5.25 -3.18 14.97
CA SER A 24 4.26 -4.12 14.42
C SER A 24 3.53 -3.53 13.22
N LEU A 25 3.18 -2.24 13.25
CA LEU A 25 2.52 -1.55 12.14
C LEU A 25 3.44 -1.39 10.93
N VAL A 26 4.69 -0.99 11.15
CA VAL A 26 5.71 -0.96 10.09
C VAL A 26 5.97 -2.38 9.55
N GLY A 27 6.02 -3.38 10.42
CA GLY A 27 6.16 -4.79 10.02
C GLY A 27 5.02 -5.29 9.14
N ILE A 28 3.76 -4.97 9.48
CA ILE A 28 2.59 -5.29 8.67
C ILE A 28 2.64 -4.57 7.32
N LEU A 29 3.04 -3.29 7.32
CA LEU A 29 3.15 -2.50 6.09
C LEU A 29 4.18 -3.10 5.12
N TRP A 30 5.38 -3.39 5.61
CA TRP A 30 6.43 -4.01 4.83
C TRP A 30 6.09 -5.45 4.42
N GLY A 31 5.50 -6.24 5.32
CA GLY A 31 5.06 -7.59 5.04
C GLY A 31 4.00 -7.63 3.94
N ASN A 32 3.03 -6.72 3.99
CA ASN A 32 2.01 -6.58 2.95
C ASN A 32 2.65 -6.20 1.60
N ASN A 33 3.58 -5.24 1.58
CA ASN A 33 4.29 -4.87 0.36
C ASN A 33 5.08 -6.05 -0.23
N ALA A 34 5.80 -6.80 0.60
CA ALA A 34 6.56 -7.98 0.17
C ALA A 34 5.64 -9.08 -0.43
N LEU A 35 4.47 -9.31 0.18
CA LEU A 35 3.48 -10.23 -0.37
C LEU A 35 3.00 -9.80 -1.76
N PHE A 36 2.62 -8.52 -1.92
CA PHE A 36 2.19 -8.01 -3.21
C PHE A 36 3.30 -8.04 -4.27
N LEU A 37 4.54 -7.72 -3.89
CA LEU A 37 5.70 -7.83 -4.79
C LEU A 37 5.98 -9.29 -5.20
N GLY A 38 5.71 -10.27 -4.33
CA GLY A 38 5.86 -11.69 -4.63
C GLY A 38 4.78 -12.23 -5.58
N PHE A 39 3.51 -11.86 -5.36
CA PHE A 39 2.39 -12.41 -6.13
C PHE A 39 2.06 -11.62 -7.41
N ALA A 40 2.29 -10.31 -7.44
CA ALA A 40 1.95 -9.48 -8.60
C ALA A 40 2.61 -9.93 -9.92
N PRO A 41 3.90 -10.34 -9.96
CA PRO A 41 4.53 -10.81 -11.19
C PRO A 41 3.87 -12.05 -11.77
N VAL A 42 3.36 -12.95 -10.92
CA VAL A 42 2.66 -14.17 -11.37
C VAL A 42 1.35 -13.82 -12.05
N ILE A 43 0.55 -12.97 -11.42
CA ILE A 43 -0.74 -12.52 -11.96
C ILE A 43 -0.55 -11.75 -13.25
N VAL A 44 0.37 -10.79 -13.26
CA VAL A 44 0.69 -9.98 -14.44
C VAL A 44 1.25 -10.84 -15.56
N GLY A 45 2.14 -11.79 -15.27
CA GLY A 45 2.69 -12.71 -16.25
C GLY A 45 1.62 -13.57 -16.92
N LEU A 46 0.66 -14.09 -16.15
CA LEU A 46 -0.48 -14.84 -16.68
C LEU A 46 -1.37 -13.98 -17.58
N LEU A 47 -1.69 -12.75 -17.15
CA LEU A 47 -2.48 -11.80 -17.91
C LEU A 47 -1.78 -11.39 -19.22
N MET A 48 -0.48 -11.14 -19.17
CA MET A 48 0.31 -10.80 -20.35
C MET A 48 0.42 -11.96 -21.35
N THR A 49 0.51 -13.20 -20.86
CA THR A 49 0.53 -14.39 -21.72
C THR A 49 -0.81 -14.60 -22.43
N SER A 50 -1.92 -14.26 -21.76
CA SER A 50 -3.27 -14.52 -22.28
C SER A 50 -3.81 -13.39 -23.17
N PHE A 51 -3.48 -12.14 -22.85
CA PHE A 51 -4.07 -10.94 -23.48
C PHE A 51 -3.04 -10.00 -24.11
N GLY A 52 -1.74 -10.29 -23.97
CA GLY A 52 -0.64 -9.50 -24.53
C GLY A 52 -0.08 -8.45 -23.57
N TYR A 53 1.02 -7.80 -24.00
CA TYR A 53 1.78 -6.84 -23.19
C TYR A 53 0.99 -5.58 -22.80
N SER A 54 0.00 -5.17 -23.59
CA SER A 54 -0.83 -4.00 -23.29
C SER A 54 -1.60 -4.12 -21.97
N THR A 55 -1.86 -5.35 -21.52
CA THR A 55 -2.54 -5.63 -20.25
C THR A 55 -1.73 -5.18 -19.03
N LEU A 56 -0.40 -5.05 -19.14
CA LEU A 56 0.44 -4.52 -18.07
C LEU A 56 0.00 -3.11 -17.66
N PHE A 57 -0.29 -2.25 -18.64
CA PHE A 57 -0.74 -0.89 -18.39
C PHE A 57 -2.07 -0.87 -17.66
N TRP A 58 -3.05 -1.64 -18.15
CA TRP A 58 -4.37 -1.71 -17.55
C TRP A 58 -4.35 -2.31 -16.14
N TYR A 59 -3.53 -3.34 -15.91
CA TYR A 59 -3.32 -3.91 -14.58
C TYR A 59 -2.79 -2.84 -13.61
N MET A 60 -1.74 -2.11 -14.00
CA MET A 60 -1.16 -1.06 -13.17
C MET A 60 -2.16 0.07 -12.91
N ALA A 61 -2.91 0.50 -13.94
CA ALA A 61 -3.92 1.54 -13.82
C ALA A 61 -5.04 1.15 -12.85
N VAL A 62 -5.56 -0.09 -12.96
CA VAL A 62 -6.60 -0.60 -12.07
C VAL A 62 -6.09 -0.72 -10.63
N MET A 63 -4.90 -1.28 -10.42
CA MET A 63 -4.33 -1.41 -9.07
C MET A 63 -4.08 -0.06 -8.40
N ASN A 64 -3.57 0.91 -9.17
CA ASN A 64 -3.34 2.27 -8.66
C ASN A 64 -4.66 3.00 -8.39
N GLY A 65 -5.65 2.85 -9.26
CA GLY A 65 -7.00 3.40 -9.08
C GLY A 65 -7.69 2.82 -7.86
N LEU A 66 -7.66 1.50 -7.67
CA LEU A 66 -8.21 0.83 -6.48
C LEU A 66 -7.51 1.29 -5.20
N GLY A 67 -6.17 1.36 -5.19
CA GLY A 67 -5.42 1.87 -4.05
C GLY A 67 -5.79 3.30 -3.70
N SER A 68 -5.99 4.16 -4.71
CA SER A 68 -6.43 5.54 -4.52
C SER A 68 -7.85 5.63 -3.97
N LEU A 69 -8.78 4.80 -4.47
CA LEU A 69 -10.16 4.73 -3.96
C LEU A 69 -10.20 4.27 -2.49
N VAL A 70 -9.43 3.24 -2.14
CA VAL A 70 -9.33 2.78 -0.75
C VAL A 70 -8.74 3.89 0.14
N ALA A 71 -7.71 4.60 -0.33
CA ALA A 71 -7.13 5.71 0.41
C ALA A 71 -8.14 6.85 0.66
N LEU A 72 -9.02 7.14 -0.30
CA LEU A 72 -10.09 8.14 -0.13
C LEU A 72 -11.17 7.71 0.88
N MET A 73 -11.35 6.40 1.09
CA MET A 73 -12.31 5.85 2.05
C MET A 73 -11.74 5.73 3.46
N LEU A 74 -10.43 5.90 3.65
CA LEU A 74 -9.83 5.86 4.97
C LEU A 74 -10.30 7.05 5.82
N PRO A 75 -10.67 6.82 7.09
CA PRO A 75 -11.05 7.91 7.98
C PRO A 75 -9.87 8.85 8.19
N ALA A 76 -10.15 10.16 8.21
CA ALA A 76 -9.16 11.15 8.59
C ALA A 76 -8.75 10.91 10.05
N PHE A 77 -7.55 10.39 10.28
CA PHE A 77 -7.00 10.29 11.63
C PHE A 77 -6.73 11.71 12.15
N GLY A 78 -7.67 12.22 12.94
CA GLY A 78 -7.57 13.51 13.60
C GLY A 78 -6.59 13.46 14.77
N ARG A 79 -5.67 14.44 14.80
CA ARG A 79 -4.73 14.72 15.91
C ARG A 79 -5.37 14.44 17.27
N HIS A 80 -4.74 13.58 18.06
CA HIS A 80 -5.06 13.42 19.47
C HIS A 80 -4.88 14.79 20.14
N LYS A 81 -5.97 15.42 20.59
CA LYS A 81 -5.86 16.57 21.49
C LYS A 81 -5.30 16.03 22.80
N THR A 82 -4.03 16.32 23.06
CA THR A 82 -3.45 16.23 24.40
C THR A 82 -4.15 17.28 25.26
N SER A 83 -4.98 16.83 26.20
CA SER A 83 -5.35 17.60 27.39
C SER A 83 -4.64 17.01 28.58
#